data_AF-A0A9E4FU76-F1
#
_entry.id   AF-A0A9E4FU76-F1
#
_cell.length_a   1.000
_cell.length_b   1.000
_cell.length_c   1.000
_cell.angle_alpha   90.00
_cell.angle_beta   90.00
_cell.angle_gamma   90.00
#
_symmetry.space_group_name_H-M   'P 1'
#
loop_
_entity.id
_entity.type
_entity.pdbx_description
1 polymer ?
#
loop_
_entity_poly.entity_id
_entity_poly.type
_entity_poly.pdbx_seq_one_letter_code
_entity_poly.pdbx_strand_id
1 'polypeptide(L)'
;MNQAERMAAMPVEDVRQPDLELTTVEFDRQWQHSLLRPALLTLMLGCVVTAGTYVFVVLLDSFTESMANVIVVACSAAALTACAMGALTWQAGKEVTERLKFRIGEPLIWIVVLRIGLWLAMGSTPPLGLLVREPITTVFDASFIVGAILVLLVWGAAEGMNRMLMVLSLQPDEVDHIARAYGRLSEPVENTLRSDRRAQLDRFIAMWIGLGILVIVLAAGSQVRPTEGEGLLTIRSQLIHPRAIVSTIIYFFAGFLVIGQARLVALRARWALDGLAVDEGRFRNWMAYVVAFVAVVGLITSLVPIGDTILLLRALQAVWQVAMAFMFLLLRGFGWLVGLFMSGDSGPGEAPAPAAFEMPETFQPEEAPLPAGGQSDLVPHILFWSAVAIAALIGGYHLLAARGFDWTWLRARLAMLLGLFRRTVRAGAGFLVNVVNRVAGIDVQPRQSSTRQAAQGMSLDEQVQFTYLSVLDEAAERGAGRTPSETPRRYAPRLSQALAEDEARPVQDESNGGTAPEGREDVAQPSTRPPPDVGGLTDAFYRARYSSESVDARDVTLAEQVLRRIRALWRRPDSSGSP
;
A
#
# COMPACT_ATOMS: atom_id res chain seq x y z
N MET A 1 -57.51 4.54 8.42
CA MET A 1 -56.33 4.98 9.18
C MET A 1 -55.13 4.93 8.27
N ASN A 2 -54.69 6.10 7.78
CA ASN A 2 -53.57 6.20 6.86
C ASN A 2 -52.26 5.87 7.61
N GLN A 3 -51.24 5.39 6.90
CA GLN A 3 -49.94 5.07 7.49
C GLN A 3 -49.34 6.28 8.25
N ALA A 4 -49.68 7.51 7.82
CA ALA A 4 -49.35 8.75 8.50
C ALA A 4 -50.00 8.90 9.89
N GLU A 5 -51.28 8.55 10.08
CA GLU A 5 -51.95 8.60 11.39
C GLU A 5 -51.42 7.52 12.35
N ARG A 6 -51.04 6.34 11.83
CA ARG A 6 -50.39 5.30 12.64
C ARG A 6 -49.00 5.72 13.11
N MET A 7 -48.25 6.46 12.29
CA MET A 7 -46.93 6.98 12.69
C MET A 7 -47.04 8.16 13.65
N ALA A 8 -48.07 9.01 13.53
CA ALA A 8 -48.31 10.12 14.46
C ALA A 8 -48.79 9.69 15.86
N ALA A 9 -49.40 8.50 15.97
CA ALA A 9 -49.92 7.97 17.23
C ALA A 9 -48.93 7.04 17.97
N MET A 10 -47.77 6.71 17.37
CA MET A 10 -46.75 5.94 18.07
C MET A 10 -45.99 6.86 19.03
N PRO A 11 -45.93 6.53 20.34
CA PRO A 11 -45.13 7.29 21.29
C PRO A 11 -43.67 7.30 20.82
N VAL A 12 -43.14 8.51 20.61
CA VAL A 12 -41.76 8.74 20.11
C VAL A 12 -40.71 8.11 21.04
N GLU A 13 -41.06 7.82 22.30
CA GLU A 13 -40.22 7.09 23.25
C GLU A 13 -39.94 5.62 22.88
N ASP A 14 -40.76 4.94 22.07
CA ASP A 14 -40.74 3.47 21.98
C ASP A 14 -40.16 2.91 20.66
N VAL A 15 -39.84 3.77 19.69
CA VAL A 15 -38.96 3.37 18.58
C VAL A 15 -37.53 3.45 19.12
N ARG A 16 -37.06 2.35 19.71
CA ARG A 16 -35.70 2.21 20.24
C ARG A 16 -34.67 2.59 19.18
N GLN A 17 -34.16 3.82 19.33
CA GLN A 17 -33.03 4.39 18.60
C GLN A 17 -31.79 3.48 18.45
N PRO A 18 -31.41 2.60 19.40
CA PRO A 18 -30.29 1.66 19.20
C PRO A 18 -30.47 0.71 18.01
N ASP A 19 -31.69 0.40 17.59
CA ASP A 19 -31.93 -0.53 16.48
C ASP A 19 -31.56 0.09 15.11
N LEU A 20 -31.62 1.43 14.97
CA LEU A 20 -31.22 2.13 13.75
C LEU A 20 -29.69 2.22 13.61
N GLU A 21 -28.96 2.38 14.71
CA GLU A 21 -27.49 2.39 14.70
C GLU A 21 -26.93 1.00 14.36
N LEU A 22 -27.49 -0.06 14.96
CA LEU A 22 -27.05 -1.43 14.68
C LEU A 22 -27.26 -1.81 13.21
N THR A 23 -28.44 -1.48 12.65
CA THR A 23 -28.74 -1.83 11.25
C THR A 23 -27.80 -1.11 10.28
N THR A 24 -27.58 0.20 10.44
CA THR A 24 -26.69 0.96 9.53
C THR A 24 -25.24 0.46 9.53
N VAL A 25 -24.69 0.13 10.70
CA VAL A 25 -23.34 -0.42 10.84
C VAL A 25 -23.23 -1.84 10.26
N GLU A 26 -24.22 -2.69 10.50
CA GLU A 26 -24.25 -4.05 9.95
C GLU A 26 -24.32 -4.07 8.42
N PHE A 27 -25.07 -3.16 7.81
CA PHE A 27 -25.14 -3.05 6.35
C PHE A 27 -23.86 -2.54 5.71
N ASP A 28 -23.24 -1.52 6.30
CA ASP A 28 -21.96 -1.02 5.78
C ASP A 28 -20.91 -2.13 5.87
N ARG A 29 -20.92 -2.89 6.97
CA ARG A 29 -20.10 -4.08 7.14
C ARG A 29 -20.37 -5.15 6.07
N GLN A 30 -21.63 -5.41 5.72
CA GLN A 30 -21.99 -6.35 4.64
C GLN A 30 -21.45 -5.88 3.27
N TRP A 31 -21.53 -4.58 2.97
CA TRP A 31 -20.94 -4.00 1.76
C TRP A 31 -19.42 -4.17 1.72
N GLN A 32 -18.75 -3.85 2.83
CA GLN A 32 -17.29 -3.94 2.93
C GLN A 32 -16.78 -5.39 2.84
N HIS A 33 -17.52 -6.37 3.34
CA HIS A 33 -17.18 -7.79 3.25
C HIS A 33 -17.68 -8.48 1.98
N SER A 34 -18.45 -7.79 1.13
CA SER A 34 -18.97 -8.39 -0.09
C SER A 34 -17.85 -8.73 -1.08
N LEU A 35 -17.67 -10.02 -1.35
CA LEU A 35 -16.72 -10.52 -2.37
C LEU A 35 -17.14 -10.18 -3.79
N LEU A 36 -18.40 -9.77 -3.99
CA LEU A 36 -18.94 -9.47 -5.31
C LEU A 36 -18.22 -8.28 -5.97
N ARG A 37 -17.89 -7.24 -5.20
CA ARG A 37 -17.21 -6.05 -5.75
C ARG A 37 -15.78 -6.38 -6.24
N PRO A 38 -14.90 -6.99 -5.42
CA PRO A 38 -13.60 -7.48 -5.90
C PRO A 38 -13.73 -8.37 -7.14
N ALA A 39 -14.67 -9.33 -7.13
CA ALA A 39 -14.87 -10.23 -8.26
C ALA A 39 -15.27 -9.50 -9.54
N LEU A 40 -16.18 -8.53 -9.47
CA LEU A 40 -16.61 -7.73 -10.63
C LEU A 40 -15.48 -6.83 -11.16
N LEU A 41 -14.71 -6.18 -10.28
CA LEU A 41 -13.55 -5.37 -10.69
C LEU A 41 -12.47 -6.23 -11.33
N THR A 42 -12.16 -7.39 -10.76
CA THR A 42 -11.22 -8.36 -11.32
C THR A 42 -11.68 -8.85 -12.69
N LEU A 43 -12.96 -9.21 -12.83
CA LEU A 43 -13.54 -9.66 -14.09
C LEU A 43 -13.42 -8.58 -15.17
N MET A 44 -13.75 -7.34 -14.81
CA MET A 44 -13.69 -6.19 -15.70
C MET A 44 -12.24 -5.92 -16.14
N LEU A 45 -11.28 -5.85 -15.22
CA LEU A 45 -9.87 -5.63 -15.58
C LEU A 45 -9.26 -6.83 -16.32
N GLY A 46 -9.66 -8.06 -15.98
CA GLY A 46 -9.27 -9.26 -16.72
C GLY A 46 -9.72 -9.21 -18.19
N CYS A 47 -10.88 -8.62 -18.48
CA CYS A 47 -11.33 -8.39 -19.85
C CYS A 47 -10.45 -7.38 -20.60
N VAL A 48 -9.97 -6.33 -19.92
CA VAL A 48 -9.01 -5.35 -20.51
C VAL A 48 -7.71 -6.04 -20.86
N VAL A 49 -7.17 -6.85 -19.93
CA VAL A 49 -5.92 -7.59 -20.15
C VAL A 49 -6.08 -8.59 -21.28
N THR A 50 -7.18 -9.33 -21.31
CA THR A 50 -7.47 -10.32 -22.36
C THR A 50 -7.45 -9.66 -23.74
N ALA A 51 -8.13 -8.52 -23.90
CA ALA A 51 -8.12 -7.76 -25.15
C ALA A 51 -6.71 -7.28 -25.50
N GLY A 52 -5.95 -6.76 -24.54
CA GLY A 52 -4.58 -6.29 -24.74
C GLY A 52 -3.60 -7.39 -25.12
N THR A 53 -3.59 -8.51 -24.39
CA THR A 53 -2.72 -9.65 -24.68
C THR A 53 -3.00 -10.26 -26.05
N TYR A 54 -4.25 -10.24 -26.51
CA TYR A 54 -4.59 -10.77 -27.82
C TYR A 54 -4.07 -9.90 -28.96
N VAL A 55 -4.02 -8.58 -28.78
CA VAL A 55 -3.33 -7.68 -29.72
C VAL A 55 -1.85 -8.06 -29.82
N PHE A 56 -1.19 -8.38 -28.70
CA PHE A 56 0.21 -8.83 -28.72
C PHE A 56 0.39 -10.20 -29.42
N VAL A 57 -0.52 -11.16 -29.22
CA VAL A 57 -0.51 -12.44 -29.95
C VAL A 57 -0.58 -12.22 -31.47
N VAL A 58 -1.34 -11.22 -31.93
CA VAL A 58 -1.48 -10.93 -33.36
C VAL A 58 -0.29 -10.14 -33.92
N LEU A 59 0.33 -9.27 -33.12
CA LEU A 59 1.41 -8.39 -33.57
C LEU A 59 2.81 -8.99 -33.43
N LEU A 60 3.00 -9.94 -32.51
CA LEU A 60 4.30 -10.52 -32.19
C LEU A 60 4.27 -12.04 -32.38
N ASP A 61 4.93 -12.53 -33.43
CA ASP A 61 4.99 -13.98 -33.73
C ASP A 61 5.60 -14.82 -32.60
N SER A 62 6.45 -14.22 -31.76
CA SER A 62 7.04 -14.87 -30.59
C SER A 62 6.08 -15.01 -29.40
N PHE A 63 4.91 -14.34 -29.44
CA PHE A 63 3.99 -14.26 -28.33
C PHE A 63 2.85 -15.28 -28.47
N THR A 64 2.99 -16.41 -27.76
CA THR A 64 2.06 -17.54 -27.88
C THR A 64 0.76 -17.35 -27.09
N GLU A 65 -0.30 -18.07 -27.46
CA GLU A 65 -1.58 -18.04 -26.70
C GLU A 65 -1.42 -18.54 -25.25
N SER A 66 -0.52 -19.49 -24.99
CA SER A 66 -0.27 -19.99 -23.63
C SER A 66 0.31 -18.90 -22.73
N MET A 67 1.26 -18.11 -23.24
CA MET A 67 1.80 -16.93 -22.55
C MET A 67 0.72 -15.89 -22.26
N ALA A 68 -0.13 -15.59 -23.26
CA ALA A 68 -1.24 -14.67 -23.09
C ALA A 68 -2.17 -15.11 -21.95
N ASN A 69 -2.54 -16.39 -21.91
CA ASN A 69 -3.39 -16.94 -20.84
C ASN A 69 -2.74 -16.84 -19.46
N VAL A 70 -1.43 -17.12 -19.35
CA VAL A 70 -0.68 -16.95 -18.10
C VAL A 70 -0.70 -15.50 -17.63
N ILE A 71 -0.48 -14.54 -18.54
CA ILE A 71 -0.51 -13.11 -18.23
C ILE A 71 -1.91 -12.69 -17.76
N VAL A 72 -2.97 -13.13 -18.45
CA VAL A 72 -4.36 -12.84 -18.05
C VAL A 72 -4.66 -13.38 -16.65
N VAL A 73 -4.27 -14.63 -16.35
CA VAL A 73 -4.49 -15.24 -15.04
C VAL A 73 -3.70 -14.50 -13.95
N ALA A 74 -2.42 -14.20 -14.19
CA ALA A 74 -1.58 -13.48 -13.23
C ALA A 74 -2.12 -12.07 -12.95
N CYS A 75 -2.53 -11.33 -13.99
CA CYS A 75 -3.12 -10.00 -13.84
C CYS A 75 -4.47 -10.04 -13.11
N SER A 76 -5.32 -11.03 -13.41
CA SER A 76 -6.62 -11.19 -12.76
C SER A 76 -6.45 -11.52 -11.27
N ALA A 77 -5.51 -12.41 -10.95
CA ALA A 77 -5.20 -12.74 -9.57
C ALA A 77 -4.57 -11.57 -8.82
N ALA A 78 -3.69 -10.79 -9.48
CA ALA A 78 -3.16 -9.55 -8.94
C ALA A 78 -4.27 -8.53 -8.62
N ALA A 79 -5.21 -8.30 -9.55
CA ALA A 79 -6.36 -7.43 -9.33
C ALA A 79 -7.22 -7.91 -8.14
N LEU A 80 -7.50 -9.22 -8.06
CA LEU A 80 -8.30 -9.79 -6.97
C LEU A 80 -7.62 -9.58 -5.62
N THR A 81 -6.31 -9.84 -5.54
CA THR A 81 -5.55 -9.61 -4.30
C THR A 81 -5.49 -8.14 -3.92
N ALA A 82 -5.33 -7.23 -4.90
CA ALA A 82 -5.35 -5.79 -4.67
C ALA A 82 -6.70 -5.37 -4.05
N CYS A 83 -7.82 -5.80 -4.63
CA CYS A 83 -9.14 -5.48 -4.11
C CYS A 83 -9.39 -6.09 -2.72
N ALA A 84 -9.00 -7.35 -2.51
CA ALA A 84 -9.20 -8.06 -1.24
C ALA A 84 -8.35 -7.47 -0.11
N MET A 85 -7.05 -7.27 -0.33
CA MET A 85 -6.19 -6.63 0.66
C MET A 85 -6.53 -5.16 0.83
N GLY A 86 -7.00 -4.49 -0.22
CA GLY A 86 -7.53 -3.13 -0.14
C GLY A 86 -8.70 -3.02 0.84
N ALA A 87 -9.64 -3.97 0.79
CA ALA A 87 -10.76 -4.02 1.72
C ALA A 87 -10.31 -4.31 3.17
N LEU A 88 -9.41 -5.29 3.36
CA LEU A 88 -8.90 -5.65 4.69
C LEU A 88 -8.08 -4.53 5.33
N THR A 89 -7.21 -3.87 4.55
CA THR A 89 -6.39 -2.76 5.05
C THR A 89 -7.21 -1.51 5.34
N TRP A 90 -8.32 -1.30 4.65
CA TRP A 90 -9.27 -0.24 4.96
C TRP A 90 -9.93 -0.47 6.32
N GLN A 91 -10.40 -1.70 6.60
CA GLN A 91 -11.04 -2.06 7.86
C GLN A 91 -10.11 -1.96 9.07
N ALA A 92 -8.82 -2.23 8.88
CA ALA A 92 -7.85 -2.20 9.96
C ALA A 92 -7.50 -0.78 10.46
N GLY A 93 -8.03 0.29 9.86
CA GLY A 93 -7.80 1.68 10.29
C GLY A 93 -6.33 2.13 10.27
N LYS A 94 -5.42 1.35 9.68
CA LYS A 94 -3.97 1.58 9.76
C LYS A 94 -3.57 2.92 9.16
N GLU A 95 -2.52 3.55 9.66
CA GLU A 95 -2.01 4.79 9.09
C GLU A 95 -1.58 4.63 7.62
N VAL A 96 -1.70 5.71 6.83
CA VAL A 96 -1.42 5.71 5.38
C VAL A 96 0.00 5.22 5.06
N THR A 97 0.98 5.58 5.89
CA THR A 97 2.39 5.22 5.72
C THR A 97 2.63 3.72 5.87
N GLU A 98 1.94 3.08 6.82
CA GLU A 98 2.03 1.63 7.02
C GLU A 98 1.37 0.87 5.87
N ARG A 99 0.26 1.40 5.34
CA ARG A 99 -0.42 0.82 4.17
C ARG A 99 0.49 0.79 2.95
N LEU A 100 1.24 1.87 2.69
CA LEU A 100 2.08 1.97 1.49
C LEU A 100 3.21 0.93 1.50
N LYS A 101 3.90 0.76 2.63
CA LYS A 101 4.98 -0.23 2.78
C LYS A 101 4.51 -1.66 2.52
N PHE A 102 3.32 -1.99 3.03
CA PHE A 102 2.73 -3.31 2.81
C PHE A 102 2.39 -3.57 1.33
N ARG A 103 1.94 -2.53 0.62
CA ARG A 103 1.36 -2.67 -0.71
C ARG A 103 2.38 -2.82 -1.83
N ILE A 104 3.61 -2.34 -1.67
CA ILE A 104 4.67 -2.49 -2.69
C ILE A 104 5.04 -3.98 -2.87
N GLY A 105 4.90 -4.80 -1.83
CA GLY A 105 5.23 -6.23 -1.89
C GLY A 105 4.24 -7.05 -2.73
N GLU A 106 2.98 -6.64 -2.81
CA GLU A 106 1.93 -7.38 -3.52
C GLU A 106 2.19 -7.54 -5.03
N PRO A 107 2.43 -6.46 -5.82
CA PRO A 107 2.69 -6.62 -7.24
C PRO A 107 4.01 -7.35 -7.50
N LEU A 108 5.01 -7.20 -6.62
CA LEU A 108 6.29 -7.90 -6.75
C LEU A 108 6.11 -9.42 -6.70
N ILE A 109 5.25 -9.92 -5.80
CA ILE A 109 4.92 -11.34 -5.72
C ILE A 109 4.30 -11.82 -7.03
N TRP A 110 3.35 -11.06 -7.59
CA TRP A 110 2.71 -11.42 -8.84
C TRP A 110 3.64 -11.35 -10.06
N ILE A 111 4.61 -10.45 -10.07
CA ILE A 111 5.67 -10.42 -11.11
C ILE A 111 6.52 -11.70 -11.04
N VAL A 112 6.89 -12.16 -9.84
CA VAL A 112 7.63 -13.43 -9.68
C VAL A 112 6.80 -14.63 -10.12
N VAL A 113 5.53 -14.70 -9.69
CA VAL A 113 4.59 -15.76 -10.11
C VAL A 113 4.40 -15.76 -11.63
N LEU A 114 4.27 -14.57 -12.23
CA LEU A 114 4.18 -14.39 -13.68
C LEU A 114 5.42 -14.98 -14.37
N ARG A 115 6.64 -14.68 -13.89
CA ARG A 115 7.87 -15.20 -14.50
C ARG A 115 7.88 -16.72 -14.52
N ILE A 116 7.56 -17.33 -13.38
CA ILE A 116 7.51 -18.79 -13.24
C ILE A 116 6.45 -19.37 -14.19
N GLY A 117 5.26 -18.75 -14.26
CA GLY A 117 4.20 -19.16 -15.17
C GLY A 117 4.62 -19.09 -16.65
N LEU A 118 5.38 -18.07 -17.04
CA LEU A 118 5.87 -17.93 -18.42
C LEU A 118 6.89 -19.01 -18.79
N TRP A 119 7.80 -19.38 -17.88
CA TRP A 119 8.71 -20.52 -18.10
C TRP A 119 7.94 -21.83 -18.27
N LEU A 120 6.91 -22.06 -17.47
CA LEU A 120 6.04 -23.23 -17.61
C LEU A 120 5.28 -23.24 -18.94
N ALA A 121 4.77 -22.09 -19.38
CA ALA A 121 4.05 -21.96 -20.64
C ALA A 121 4.94 -22.13 -21.89
N MET A 122 6.23 -21.77 -21.78
CA MET A 122 7.24 -22.02 -22.81
C MET A 122 7.71 -23.48 -22.86
N GLY A 123 7.44 -24.27 -21.82
CA GLY A 123 7.96 -25.64 -21.71
C GLY A 123 9.48 -25.70 -21.48
N SER A 124 10.13 -24.57 -21.21
CA SER A 124 11.56 -24.47 -21.00
C SER A 124 11.86 -23.74 -19.70
N THR A 125 12.29 -24.49 -18.69
CA THR A 125 12.90 -23.89 -17.50
C THR A 125 14.38 -23.70 -17.77
N PRO A 126 14.92 -22.47 -17.67
CA PRO A 126 16.34 -22.25 -17.91
C PRO A 126 17.18 -23.05 -16.90
N PRO A 127 18.28 -23.69 -17.34
CA PRO A 127 19.15 -24.40 -16.41
C PRO A 127 19.78 -23.41 -15.43
N LEU A 128 19.96 -23.84 -14.17
CA LEU A 128 20.48 -22.98 -13.11
C LEU A 128 21.83 -22.32 -13.47
N GLY A 129 22.68 -23.02 -14.22
CA GLY A 129 23.96 -22.47 -14.70
C GLY A 129 23.78 -21.26 -15.62
N LEU A 130 22.77 -21.28 -16.50
CA LEU A 130 22.48 -20.19 -17.42
C LEU A 130 21.80 -19.02 -16.69
N LEU A 131 20.94 -19.32 -15.71
CA LEU A 131 20.36 -18.30 -14.82
C LEU A 131 21.43 -17.53 -14.03
N VAL A 132 22.50 -18.20 -13.61
CA VAL A 132 23.63 -17.56 -12.89
C VAL A 132 24.53 -16.78 -13.84
N ARG A 133 24.79 -17.31 -15.05
CA ARG A 133 25.71 -16.72 -16.03
C ARG A 133 25.12 -15.55 -16.81
N GLU A 134 23.81 -15.54 -17.05
CA GLU A 134 23.14 -14.52 -17.86
C GLU A 134 21.74 -14.18 -17.28
N PRO A 135 21.66 -13.67 -16.03
CA PRO A 135 20.40 -13.48 -15.33
C PRO A 135 19.49 -12.46 -16.02
N ILE A 136 20.06 -11.43 -16.64
CA ILE A 136 19.27 -10.34 -17.22
C ILE A 136 18.53 -10.84 -18.47
N THR A 137 19.22 -11.44 -19.43
CA THR A 137 18.60 -11.96 -20.66
C THR A 137 17.66 -13.13 -20.36
N THR A 138 18.01 -13.96 -19.37
CA THR A 138 17.23 -15.13 -18.99
C THR A 138 15.97 -14.78 -18.20
N VAL A 139 15.95 -13.66 -17.48
CA VAL A 139 14.77 -13.23 -16.69
C VAL A 139 13.94 -12.19 -17.45
N PHE A 140 14.57 -11.27 -18.18
CA PHE A 140 13.91 -10.15 -18.85
C PHE A 140 13.78 -10.37 -20.35
N ASP A 141 12.89 -11.28 -20.75
CA ASP A 141 12.43 -11.37 -22.12
C ASP A 141 11.25 -10.40 -22.38
N ALA A 142 10.98 -10.11 -23.65
CA ALA A 142 9.93 -9.17 -24.04
C ALA A 142 8.54 -9.56 -23.48
N SER A 143 8.21 -10.85 -23.45
CA SER A 143 6.91 -11.32 -22.94
C SER A 143 6.77 -11.07 -21.44
N PHE A 144 7.85 -11.28 -20.67
CA PHE A 144 7.90 -10.97 -19.25
C PHE A 144 7.79 -9.48 -18.97
N ILE A 145 8.53 -8.63 -19.71
CA ILE A 145 8.49 -7.18 -19.52
C ILE A 145 7.06 -6.66 -19.77
N VAL A 146 6.43 -7.05 -20.88
CA VAL A 146 5.04 -6.69 -21.18
C VAL A 146 4.10 -7.18 -20.10
N GLY A 147 4.22 -8.45 -19.69
CA GLY A 147 3.39 -9.02 -18.63
C GLY A 147 3.58 -8.33 -17.28
N ALA A 148 4.81 -7.98 -16.90
CA ALA A 148 5.11 -7.32 -15.63
C ALA A 148 4.54 -5.89 -15.60
N ILE A 149 4.64 -5.15 -16.71
CA ILE A 149 4.00 -3.84 -16.87
C ILE A 149 2.48 -3.98 -16.75
N LEU A 150 1.87 -4.97 -17.42
CA LEU A 150 0.43 -5.22 -17.32
C LEU A 150 0.01 -5.58 -15.89
N VAL A 151 0.76 -6.42 -15.19
CA VAL A 151 0.49 -6.74 -13.77
C VAL A 151 0.50 -5.47 -12.92
N LEU A 152 1.50 -4.59 -13.08
CA LEU A 152 1.58 -3.33 -12.32
C LEU A 152 0.41 -2.39 -12.63
N LEU A 153 0.09 -2.20 -13.91
CA LEU A 153 -1.01 -1.34 -14.35
C LEU A 153 -2.36 -1.86 -13.85
N VAL A 154 -2.59 -3.16 -13.96
CA VAL A 154 -3.85 -3.80 -13.55
C VAL A 154 -4.00 -3.80 -12.04
N TRP A 155 -2.93 -4.13 -11.30
CA TRP A 155 -2.93 -4.05 -9.84
C TRP A 155 -3.22 -2.61 -9.38
N GLY A 156 -2.54 -1.62 -9.96
CA GLY A 156 -2.75 -0.20 -9.65
C GLY A 156 -4.15 0.28 -9.97
N ALA A 157 -4.70 -0.10 -11.13
CA ALA A 157 -6.07 0.22 -11.53
C ALA A 157 -7.11 -0.45 -10.61
N ALA A 158 -6.94 -1.75 -10.30
CA ALA A 158 -7.81 -2.48 -9.40
C ALA A 158 -7.88 -1.81 -8.03
N GLU A 159 -6.73 -1.42 -7.50
CA GLU A 159 -6.64 -0.75 -6.23
C GLU A 159 -7.25 0.66 -6.26
N GLY A 160 -6.93 1.46 -7.29
CA GLY A 160 -7.49 2.79 -7.45
C GLY A 160 -9.01 2.77 -7.54
N MET A 161 -9.57 1.87 -8.35
CA MET A 161 -11.02 1.68 -8.49
C MET A 161 -11.66 1.17 -7.20
N ASN A 162 -11.04 0.22 -6.51
CA ASN A 162 -11.53 -0.29 -5.23
C ASN A 162 -11.55 0.83 -4.16
N ARG A 163 -10.55 1.70 -4.11
CA ARG A 163 -10.55 2.87 -3.22
C ARG A 163 -11.68 3.84 -3.53
N MET A 164 -11.92 4.16 -4.79
CA MET A 164 -13.04 5.03 -5.19
C MET A 164 -14.37 4.48 -4.69
N LEU A 165 -14.58 3.16 -4.80
CA LEU A 165 -15.79 2.51 -4.34
C LEU A 165 -15.90 2.38 -2.82
N MET A 166 -14.77 2.22 -2.11
CA MET A 166 -14.75 2.20 -0.64
C MET A 166 -15.09 3.56 -0.04
N VAL A 167 -14.69 4.66 -0.69
CA VAL A 167 -15.03 6.01 -0.24
C VAL A 167 -16.53 6.32 -0.37
N LEU A 168 -17.28 5.54 -1.17
CA LEU A 168 -18.74 5.70 -1.28
C LEU A 168 -19.51 5.20 -0.07
N SER A 169 -18.91 4.29 0.72
CA SER A 169 -19.52 3.74 1.93
C SER A 169 -19.56 4.79 3.05
N LEU A 170 -20.21 4.48 4.18
CA LEU A 170 -20.10 5.35 5.35
C LEU A 170 -18.65 5.29 5.85
N GLN A 171 -18.05 6.45 6.09
CA GLN A 171 -16.72 6.51 6.70
C GLN A 171 -16.83 6.32 8.21
N PRO A 172 -15.82 5.73 8.87
CA PRO A 172 -15.82 5.56 10.33
C PRO A 172 -16.11 6.86 11.08
N ASP A 173 -15.52 7.98 10.62
CA ASP A 173 -15.72 9.30 11.21
C ASP A 173 -17.16 9.82 11.05
N GLU A 174 -17.82 9.47 9.94
CA GLU A 174 -19.22 9.82 9.71
C GLU A 174 -20.14 8.97 10.60
N VAL A 175 -19.84 7.69 10.82
CA VAL A 175 -20.58 6.81 11.75
C VAL A 175 -20.48 7.37 13.19
N ASP A 176 -19.26 7.68 13.62
CA ASP A 176 -18.99 8.28 14.92
C ASP A 176 -19.71 9.62 15.10
N HIS A 177 -19.76 10.42 14.05
CA HIS A 177 -20.46 11.70 14.07
C HIS A 177 -21.97 11.52 14.13
N ILE A 178 -22.54 10.59 13.36
CA ILE A 178 -23.96 10.21 13.43
C ILE A 178 -24.32 9.80 14.86
N ALA A 179 -23.55 8.90 15.47
CA ALA A 179 -23.77 8.45 16.85
C ALA A 179 -23.73 9.61 17.87
N ARG A 180 -22.82 10.58 17.68
CA ARG A 180 -22.73 11.76 18.57
C ARG A 180 -23.81 12.80 18.33
N ALA A 181 -24.21 13.03 17.08
CA ALA A 181 -25.24 13.99 16.69
C ALA A 181 -26.61 13.57 17.24
N TYR A 182 -26.91 12.26 17.26
CA TYR A 182 -28.12 11.76 17.90
C TYR A 182 -28.14 11.96 19.42
N GLY A 183 -26.98 11.91 20.08
CA GLY A 183 -26.85 12.22 21.52
C GLY A 183 -26.95 13.71 21.87
N ARG A 184 -26.77 14.61 20.90
CA ARG A 184 -26.83 16.07 21.10
C ARG A 184 -27.76 16.71 20.07
N LEU A 185 -29.04 16.82 20.45
CA LEU A 185 -30.20 17.31 19.70
C LEU A 185 -30.10 18.69 18.99
N SER A 186 -28.94 19.35 18.89
CA SER A 186 -28.91 20.77 18.48
C SER A 186 -27.71 21.26 17.66
N GLU A 187 -26.72 20.43 17.31
CA GLU A 187 -25.63 20.91 16.46
C GLU A 187 -25.92 20.60 14.98
N PRO A 188 -26.16 21.62 14.13
CA PRO A 188 -26.31 21.41 12.70
C PRO A 188 -25.03 20.79 12.15
N VAL A 189 -25.16 19.65 11.48
CA VAL A 189 -24.06 18.91 10.85
C VAL A 189 -23.31 19.87 9.92
N GLU A 190 -22.07 20.21 10.28
CA GLU A 190 -21.23 21.03 9.42
C GLU A 190 -21.00 20.31 8.10
N ASN A 191 -21.29 21.00 6.99
CA ASN A 191 -21.16 20.47 5.63
C ASN A 191 -19.74 20.00 5.27
N THR A 192 -18.74 20.33 6.09
CA THR A 192 -17.33 19.97 5.93
C THR A 192 -17.07 18.47 6.08
N LEU A 193 -17.93 17.74 6.79
CA LEU A 193 -17.81 16.29 7.01
C LEU A 193 -18.41 15.44 5.87
N ARG A 194 -19.17 16.06 4.94
CA ARG A 194 -19.77 15.33 3.82
C ARG A 194 -18.72 15.03 2.75
N SER A 195 -18.27 13.78 2.73
CA SER A 195 -17.47 13.27 1.62
C SER A 195 -18.22 13.45 0.28
N ASP A 196 -17.54 14.02 -0.72
CA ASP A 196 -18.10 14.22 -2.08
C ASP A 196 -18.15 12.89 -2.86
N ARG A 197 -19.08 12.03 -2.44
CA ARG A 197 -19.34 10.71 -3.02
C ARG A 197 -19.72 10.81 -4.50
N ARG A 198 -20.37 11.90 -4.91
CA ARG A 198 -20.77 12.10 -6.30
C ARG A 198 -19.54 12.29 -7.18
N ALA A 199 -18.60 13.14 -6.78
CA ALA A 199 -17.35 13.30 -7.53
C ALA A 199 -16.51 12.01 -7.58
N GLN A 200 -16.57 11.16 -6.56
CA GLN A 200 -15.89 9.85 -6.60
C GLN A 200 -16.57 8.88 -7.57
N LEU A 201 -17.90 8.84 -7.57
CA LEU A 201 -18.67 8.05 -8.53
C LEU A 201 -18.43 8.53 -9.97
N ASP A 202 -18.42 9.84 -10.21
CA ASP A 202 -18.19 10.42 -11.53
C ASP A 202 -16.76 10.10 -12.03
N ARG A 203 -15.75 10.15 -11.15
CA ARG A 203 -14.38 9.70 -11.45
C ARG A 203 -14.31 8.22 -11.81
N PHE A 204 -15.03 7.37 -11.06
CA PHE A 204 -15.11 5.94 -11.35
C PHE A 204 -15.75 5.69 -12.73
N ILE A 205 -16.88 6.36 -13.02
CA ILE A 205 -17.58 6.24 -14.31
C ILE A 205 -16.67 6.71 -15.45
N ALA A 206 -15.97 7.84 -15.30
CA ALA A 206 -15.03 8.33 -16.32
C ALA A 206 -13.90 7.33 -16.60
N MET A 207 -13.32 6.74 -15.55
CA MET A 207 -12.28 5.71 -15.70
C MET A 207 -12.82 4.45 -16.38
N TRP A 208 -14.03 4.00 -16.00
CA TRP A 208 -14.69 2.87 -16.64
C TRP A 208 -14.98 3.13 -18.12
N ILE A 209 -15.48 4.31 -18.49
CA ILE A 209 -15.70 4.67 -19.89
C ILE A 209 -14.36 4.68 -20.65
N GLY A 210 -13.32 5.30 -20.08
CA GLY A 210 -12.00 5.37 -20.69
C GLY A 210 -11.39 3.98 -20.94
N LEU A 211 -11.45 3.09 -19.95
CA LEU A 211 -11.02 1.70 -20.09
C LEU A 211 -11.92 0.93 -21.07
N GLY A 212 -13.23 1.17 -21.12
CA GLY A 212 -14.13 0.55 -22.09
C GLY A 212 -13.82 0.94 -23.53
N ILE A 213 -13.53 2.23 -23.77
CA ILE A 213 -13.04 2.72 -25.07
C ILE A 213 -11.73 2.01 -25.42
N LEU A 214 -10.80 1.88 -24.47
CA LEU A 214 -9.56 1.14 -24.66
C LEU A 214 -9.81 -0.32 -25.05
N VAL A 215 -10.74 -1.03 -24.39
CA VAL A 215 -11.10 -2.42 -24.76
C VAL A 215 -11.63 -2.50 -26.18
N ILE A 216 -12.52 -1.59 -26.58
CA ILE A 216 -13.08 -1.55 -27.94
C ILE A 216 -11.96 -1.31 -28.97
N VAL A 217 -11.05 -0.38 -28.69
CA VAL A 217 -9.91 -0.07 -29.55
C VAL A 217 -8.97 -1.28 -29.67
N LEU A 218 -8.66 -1.96 -28.57
CA LEU A 218 -7.83 -3.17 -28.58
C LEU A 218 -8.51 -4.31 -29.35
N ALA A 219 -9.82 -4.52 -29.13
CA ALA A 219 -10.60 -5.50 -29.86
C ALA A 219 -10.64 -5.19 -31.38
N ALA A 220 -10.78 -3.93 -31.76
CA ALA A 220 -10.69 -3.49 -33.16
C ALA A 220 -9.29 -3.66 -33.74
N GLY A 221 -8.25 -3.29 -32.99
CA GLY A 221 -6.84 -3.42 -33.37
C GLY A 221 -6.41 -4.85 -33.62
N SER A 222 -7.01 -5.83 -32.91
CA SER A 222 -6.74 -7.26 -33.13
C SER A 222 -7.13 -7.76 -34.53
N GLN A 223 -7.86 -6.98 -35.32
CA GLN A 223 -8.23 -7.30 -36.69
C GLN A 223 -7.13 -6.99 -37.71
N VAL A 224 -6.13 -6.17 -37.34
CA VAL A 224 -5.09 -5.72 -38.28
C VAL A 224 -3.99 -6.79 -38.34
N ARG A 225 -4.03 -7.65 -39.36
CA ARG A 225 -2.91 -8.53 -39.71
C ARG A 225 -2.07 -7.91 -40.83
N PRO A 226 -0.74 -7.74 -40.66
CA PRO A 226 0.14 -7.39 -41.77
C PRO A 226 0.03 -8.49 -42.82
N THR A 227 -0.34 -8.14 -44.06
CA THR A 227 -0.42 -9.12 -45.14
C THR A 227 0.91 -9.16 -45.87
N GLU A 228 1.56 -10.32 -45.89
CA GLU A 228 2.73 -10.59 -46.71
C GLU A 228 2.31 -10.75 -48.18
N GLY A 229 2.09 -9.64 -48.89
CA GLY A 229 1.73 -9.68 -50.32
C GLY A 229 1.12 -8.38 -50.84
N GLU A 230 1.98 -7.45 -51.27
CA GLU A 230 1.79 -6.34 -52.22
C GLU A 230 0.50 -5.47 -52.18
N GLY A 231 -0.27 -5.51 -51.11
CA GLY A 231 -1.37 -4.57 -50.86
C GLY A 231 -1.35 -4.11 -49.42
N LEU A 232 -1.01 -2.83 -49.20
CA LEU A 232 -0.65 -2.26 -47.89
C LEU A 232 -1.68 -2.51 -46.77
N LEU A 233 -2.95 -2.81 -47.09
CA LEU A 233 -4.02 -3.15 -46.13
C LEU A 233 -5.16 -3.96 -46.80
N THR A 234 -4.91 -5.17 -47.33
CA THR A 234 -6.02 -6.02 -47.81
C THR A 234 -6.69 -6.74 -46.63
N ILE A 235 -7.79 -6.16 -46.11
CA ILE A 235 -8.61 -6.68 -45.01
C ILE A 235 -9.33 -7.95 -45.49
N ARG A 236 -8.66 -9.11 -45.43
CA ARG A 236 -9.28 -10.39 -45.77
C ARG A 236 -9.90 -11.00 -44.50
N SER A 237 -11.21 -10.80 -44.39
CA SER A 237 -12.15 -11.36 -43.39
C SER A 237 -12.08 -10.77 -41.97
N GLN A 238 -13.18 -10.11 -41.59
CA GLN A 238 -13.46 -9.43 -40.32
C GLN A 238 -13.74 -10.41 -39.15
N LEU A 239 -12.99 -11.50 -39.01
CA LEU A 239 -13.18 -12.40 -37.87
C LEU A 239 -12.52 -11.81 -36.63
N ILE A 240 -13.22 -10.87 -35.99
CA ILE A 240 -12.94 -10.49 -34.61
C ILE A 240 -12.91 -11.77 -33.79
N HIS A 241 -11.82 -11.98 -33.07
CA HIS A 241 -11.69 -13.20 -32.28
C HIS A 241 -12.86 -13.28 -31.27
N PRO A 242 -13.59 -14.41 -31.18
CA PRO A 242 -14.77 -14.53 -30.32
C PRO A 242 -14.48 -14.14 -28.86
N ARG A 243 -13.27 -14.41 -28.37
CA ARG A 243 -12.85 -14.02 -27.01
C ARG A 243 -12.85 -12.51 -26.79
N ALA A 244 -12.45 -11.70 -27.78
CA ALA A 244 -12.42 -10.24 -27.67
C ALA A 244 -13.84 -9.64 -27.66
N ILE A 245 -14.76 -10.21 -28.43
CA ILE A 245 -16.19 -9.83 -28.39
C ILE A 245 -16.76 -10.16 -27.00
N VAL A 246 -16.57 -11.41 -26.54
CA VAL A 246 -17.06 -11.87 -25.25
C VAL A 246 -16.47 -11.05 -24.10
N SER A 247 -15.17 -10.76 -24.12
CA SER A 247 -14.53 -9.93 -23.09
C SER A 247 -15.07 -8.50 -23.09
N THR A 248 -15.36 -7.92 -24.25
CA THR A 248 -15.96 -6.59 -24.36
C THR A 248 -17.37 -6.57 -23.75
N ILE A 249 -18.20 -7.55 -24.06
CA ILE A 249 -19.56 -7.65 -23.50
C ILE A 249 -19.50 -7.82 -21.97
N ILE A 250 -18.67 -8.75 -21.49
CA ILE A 250 -18.49 -9.01 -20.06
C ILE A 250 -17.96 -7.77 -19.34
N TYR A 251 -17.03 -7.03 -19.94
CA TYR A 251 -16.49 -5.77 -19.41
C TYR A 251 -17.58 -4.75 -19.12
N PHE A 252 -18.42 -4.43 -20.11
CA PHE A 252 -19.49 -3.44 -19.95
C PHE A 252 -20.54 -3.93 -18.96
N PHE A 253 -20.91 -5.21 -19.04
CA PHE A 253 -21.87 -5.81 -18.11
C PHE A 253 -21.38 -5.71 -16.65
N ALA A 254 -20.15 -6.13 -16.37
CA ALA A 254 -19.56 -6.04 -15.04
C ALA A 254 -19.49 -4.59 -14.55
N GLY A 255 -19.10 -3.65 -15.42
CA GLY A 255 -19.08 -2.23 -15.09
C GLY A 255 -20.45 -1.65 -14.72
N PHE A 256 -21.50 -1.99 -15.46
CA PHE A 256 -22.87 -1.57 -15.13
C PHE A 256 -23.32 -2.13 -13.77
N LEU A 257 -22.98 -3.38 -13.46
CA LEU A 257 -23.27 -3.96 -12.14
C LEU A 257 -22.54 -3.19 -11.03
N VAL A 258 -21.25 -2.89 -11.20
CA VAL A 258 -20.48 -2.12 -10.22
C VAL A 258 -21.04 -0.72 -10.04
N ILE A 259 -21.41 -0.01 -11.12
CA ILE A 259 -22.04 1.32 -11.05
C ILE A 259 -23.40 1.25 -10.34
N GLY A 260 -24.20 0.22 -10.63
CA GLY A 260 -25.48 -0.02 -9.96
C GLY A 260 -25.33 -0.21 -8.45
N GLN A 261 -24.30 -0.95 -8.03
CA GLN A 261 -23.94 -1.09 -6.62
C GLN A 261 -23.43 0.22 -6.00
N ALA A 262 -22.51 0.91 -6.70
CA ALA A 262 -21.91 2.15 -6.24
C ALA A 262 -22.96 3.24 -5.99
N ARG A 263 -23.92 3.40 -6.91
CA ARG A 263 -25.05 4.32 -6.75
C ARG A 263 -25.95 3.96 -5.57
N LEU A 264 -26.21 2.68 -5.38
CA LEU A 264 -27.03 2.20 -4.28
C LEU A 264 -26.39 2.55 -2.92
N VAL A 265 -25.10 2.30 -2.80
CA VAL A 265 -24.32 2.59 -1.59
C VAL A 265 -24.27 4.10 -1.34
N ALA A 266 -24.03 4.91 -2.37
CA ALA A 266 -24.01 6.36 -2.23
C ALA A 266 -25.39 6.93 -1.81
N LEU A 267 -26.49 6.41 -2.35
CA LEU A 267 -27.85 6.79 -1.94
C LEU A 267 -28.15 6.39 -0.50
N ARG A 268 -27.74 5.19 -0.09
CA ARG A 268 -27.89 4.72 1.28
C ARG A 268 -27.10 5.56 2.27
N ALA A 269 -25.83 5.83 1.98
CA ALA A 269 -25.00 6.68 2.81
C ALA A 269 -25.64 8.07 2.99
N ARG A 270 -26.22 8.62 1.91
CA ARG A 270 -26.96 9.87 1.97
C ARG A 270 -28.20 9.77 2.86
N TRP A 271 -29.02 8.73 2.71
CA TRP A 271 -30.21 8.51 3.54
C TRP A 271 -29.86 8.32 5.02
N ALA A 272 -28.77 7.60 5.32
CA ALA A 272 -28.26 7.44 6.67
C ALA A 272 -27.83 8.80 7.28
N LEU A 273 -27.11 9.63 6.51
CA LEU A 273 -26.75 10.98 6.93
C LEU A 273 -27.95 11.92 7.09
N ASP A 274 -29.03 11.70 6.32
CA ASP A 274 -30.28 12.46 6.43
C ASP A 274 -31.23 11.89 7.51
N GLY A 275 -30.83 10.83 8.23
CA GLY A 275 -31.61 10.19 9.28
C GLY A 275 -32.88 9.46 8.80
N LEU A 276 -32.94 9.11 7.51
CA LEU A 276 -34.09 8.43 6.92
C LEU A 276 -33.93 6.91 7.09
N ALA A 277 -34.85 6.29 7.84
CA ALA A 277 -34.93 4.84 7.95
C ALA A 277 -35.27 4.23 6.58
N VAL A 278 -34.49 3.25 6.14
CA VAL A 278 -34.69 2.61 4.83
C VAL A 278 -35.06 1.15 4.99
N ASP A 279 -36.13 0.74 4.32
CA ASP A 279 -36.62 -0.63 4.31
C ASP A 279 -35.64 -1.59 3.61
N GLU A 280 -35.06 -2.50 4.40
CA GLU A 280 -34.06 -3.49 3.99
C GLU A 280 -34.58 -4.46 2.91
N GLY A 281 -35.89 -4.76 2.93
CA GLY A 281 -36.48 -5.76 2.04
C GLY A 281 -36.39 -5.37 0.57
N ARG A 282 -36.56 -4.07 0.27
CA ARG A 282 -36.53 -3.55 -1.11
C ARG A 282 -35.13 -3.62 -1.72
N PHE A 283 -34.12 -3.56 -0.87
CA PHE A 283 -32.73 -3.48 -1.28
C PHE A 283 -32.12 -4.79 -1.71
N ARG A 284 -32.56 -5.91 -1.11
CA ARG A 284 -32.08 -7.25 -1.49
C ARG A 284 -32.36 -7.57 -2.96
N ASN A 285 -33.47 -7.06 -3.48
CA ASN A 285 -33.89 -7.27 -4.88
C ASN A 285 -33.27 -6.27 -5.87
N TRP A 286 -32.60 -5.21 -5.39
CA TRP A 286 -32.02 -4.19 -6.27
C TRP A 286 -31.04 -4.78 -7.29
N MET A 287 -30.18 -5.71 -6.86
CA MET A 287 -29.24 -6.36 -7.78
C MET A 287 -29.98 -7.15 -8.86
N ALA A 288 -31.04 -7.87 -8.49
CA ALA A 288 -31.85 -8.61 -9.45
C ALA A 288 -32.51 -7.66 -10.46
N TYR A 289 -32.98 -6.48 -10.02
CA TYR A 289 -33.52 -5.47 -10.93
C TYR A 289 -32.47 -4.87 -11.86
N VAL A 290 -31.26 -4.58 -11.37
CA VAL A 290 -30.17 -4.09 -12.23
C VAL A 290 -29.78 -5.15 -13.26
N VAL A 291 -29.62 -6.42 -12.84
CA VAL A 291 -29.31 -7.54 -13.74
C VAL A 291 -30.42 -7.73 -14.77
N ALA A 292 -31.69 -7.75 -14.34
CA ALA A 292 -32.83 -7.89 -15.22
C ALA A 292 -32.92 -6.72 -16.22
N PHE A 293 -32.71 -5.48 -15.75
CA PHE A 293 -32.69 -4.30 -16.61
C PHE A 293 -31.60 -4.39 -17.67
N VAL A 294 -30.36 -4.70 -17.28
CA VAL A 294 -29.24 -4.85 -18.23
C VAL A 294 -29.49 -6.00 -19.20
N ALA A 295 -30.06 -7.12 -18.74
CA ALA A 295 -30.43 -8.25 -19.61
C ALA A 295 -31.50 -7.86 -20.63
N VAL A 296 -32.54 -7.12 -20.21
CA VAL A 296 -33.59 -6.62 -21.11
C VAL A 296 -33.03 -5.63 -22.13
N VAL A 297 -32.19 -4.69 -21.71
CA VAL A 297 -31.52 -3.76 -22.63
C VAL A 297 -30.62 -4.51 -23.61
N GLY A 298 -29.87 -5.51 -23.13
CA GLY A 298 -29.04 -6.37 -23.97
C GLY A 298 -29.85 -7.17 -25.00
N LEU A 299 -31.00 -7.70 -24.59
CA LEU A 299 -31.95 -8.39 -25.48
C LEU A 299 -32.55 -7.46 -26.52
N ILE A 300 -32.98 -6.25 -26.12
CA ILE A 300 -33.49 -5.24 -27.05
C ILE A 300 -32.39 -4.87 -28.05
N THR A 301 -31.15 -4.67 -27.57
CA THR A 301 -30.00 -4.31 -28.42
C THR A 301 -29.63 -5.43 -29.39
N SER A 302 -29.76 -6.71 -29.00
CA SER A 302 -29.49 -7.85 -29.90
C SER A 302 -30.55 -8.02 -30.99
N LEU A 303 -31.77 -7.52 -30.75
CA LEU A 303 -32.85 -7.49 -31.73
C LEU A 303 -32.73 -6.32 -32.72
N VAL A 304 -31.86 -5.32 -32.44
CA VAL A 304 -31.62 -4.23 -33.39
C VAL A 304 -30.85 -4.78 -34.60
N PRO A 305 -31.41 -4.71 -35.82
CA PRO A 305 -30.74 -5.21 -37.01
C PRO A 305 -29.47 -4.40 -37.27
N ILE A 306 -28.32 -5.07 -37.18
CA ILE A 306 -26.97 -4.51 -37.41
C ILE A 306 -26.73 -4.20 -38.91
N GLY A 307 -27.74 -4.39 -39.77
CA GLY A 307 -27.61 -4.31 -41.23
C GLY A 307 -27.22 -2.94 -41.79
N ASP A 308 -27.63 -1.83 -41.14
CA ASP A 308 -27.38 -0.47 -41.65
C ASP A 308 -26.21 0.28 -40.95
N THR A 309 -25.59 -0.31 -39.92
CA THR A 309 -24.41 0.29 -39.28
C THR A 309 -23.13 0.13 -40.09
N ILE A 310 -23.18 -0.48 -41.29
CA ILE A 310 -22.04 -0.61 -42.21
C ILE A 310 -21.46 0.76 -42.57
N LEU A 311 -22.29 1.79 -42.73
CA LEU A 311 -21.82 3.16 -43.02
C LEU A 311 -21.11 3.79 -41.83
N LEU A 312 -21.66 3.64 -40.61
CA LEU A 312 -21.02 4.11 -39.39
C LEU A 312 -19.70 3.38 -39.12
N LEU A 313 -19.68 2.06 -39.33
CA LEU A 313 -18.48 1.23 -39.17
C LEU A 313 -17.41 1.61 -40.20
N ARG A 314 -17.78 1.86 -41.46
CA ARG A 314 -16.87 2.37 -42.50
C ARG A 314 -16.34 3.75 -42.14
N ALA A 315 -17.18 4.66 -41.64
CA ALA A 315 -16.75 5.99 -41.21
C ALA A 315 -15.77 5.90 -40.04
N LEU A 316 -16.06 5.08 -39.02
CA LEU A 316 -15.18 4.88 -37.88
C LEU A 316 -13.86 4.22 -38.29
N GLN A 317 -13.91 3.26 -39.21
CA GLN A 317 -12.74 2.60 -39.76
C GLN A 317 -11.86 3.56 -40.57
N ALA A 318 -12.46 4.46 -41.35
CA ALA A 318 -11.74 5.51 -42.06
C ALA A 318 -11.03 6.45 -41.08
N VAL A 319 -11.72 6.90 -40.03
CA VAL A 319 -11.12 7.72 -38.95
C VAL A 319 -9.96 6.98 -38.29
N TRP A 320 -10.12 5.69 -38.00
CA TRP A 320 -9.07 4.86 -37.41
C TRP A 320 -7.84 4.71 -38.33
N GLN A 321 -8.05 4.47 -39.63
CA GLN A 321 -6.97 4.39 -40.60
C GLN A 321 -6.20 5.70 -40.72
N VAL A 322 -6.91 6.85 -40.74
CA VAL A 322 -6.28 8.17 -40.72
C VAL A 322 -5.46 8.37 -39.45
N ALA A 323 -5.99 7.99 -38.29
CA ALA A 323 -5.28 8.10 -37.01
C ALA A 323 -4.01 7.21 -36.97
N MET A 324 -4.11 5.96 -37.42
CA MET A 324 -2.97 5.04 -37.48
C MET A 324 -1.92 5.51 -38.49
N ALA A 325 -2.33 5.97 -39.68
CA ALA A 325 -1.42 6.53 -40.67
C ALA A 325 -0.68 7.76 -40.13
N PHE A 326 -1.39 8.64 -39.42
CA PHE A 326 -0.80 9.80 -38.74
C PHE A 326 0.19 9.38 -37.64
N MET A 327 -0.16 8.39 -36.82
CA MET A 327 0.75 7.86 -35.79
C MET A 327 2.01 7.23 -36.40
N PHE A 328 1.87 6.43 -37.47
CA PHE A 328 3.01 5.87 -38.19
C PHE A 328 3.87 6.96 -38.83
N LEU A 329 3.27 8.04 -39.34
CA LEU A 329 3.99 9.20 -39.86
C LEU A 329 4.82 9.87 -38.75
N LEU A 330 4.23 10.06 -37.56
CA LEU A 330 4.94 10.58 -36.40
C LEU A 330 6.09 9.66 -35.97
N LEU A 331 5.85 8.35 -35.87
CA LEU A 331 6.88 7.37 -35.49
C LEU A 331 8.02 7.32 -36.51
N ARG A 332 7.70 7.39 -37.80
CA ARG A 332 8.69 7.43 -38.89
C ARG A 332 9.48 8.74 -38.88
N GLY A 333 8.81 9.87 -38.63
CA GLY A 333 9.46 11.16 -38.46
C GLY A 333 10.39 11.19 -37.25
N PHE A 334 9.96 10.61 -36.13
CA PHE A 334 10.78 10.44 -34.94
C PHE A 334 11.96 9.50 -35.19
N GLY A 335 11.74 8.35 -35.83
CA GLY A 335 12.81 7.41 -36.19
C GLY A 335 13.83 8.03 -37.15
N TRP A 336 13.39 8.85 -38.10
CA TRP A 336 14.28 9.62 -38.96
C TRP A 336 15.11 10.64 -38.16
N LEU A 337 14.48 11.32 -37.19
CA LEU A 337 15.14 12.29 -36.33
C LEU A 337 16.17 11.62 -35.39
N VAL A 338 15.85 10.46 -34.81
CA VAL A 338 16.81 9.63 -34.06
C VAL A 338 17.92 9.12 -34.98
N GLY A 339 17.57 8.72 -36.20
CA GLY A 339 18.52 8.31 -37.24
C GLY A 339 19.53 9.40 -37.55
N LEU A 340 19.12 10.67 -37.62
CA LEU A 340 20.04 11.81 -37.79
C LEU A 340 21.06 11.94 -36.66
N PHE A 341 20.64 11.67 -35.41
CA PHE A 341 21.54 11.67 -34.26
C PHE A 341 22.47 10.44 -34.25
N MET A 342 22.01 9.29 -34.78
CA MET A 342 22.82 8.07 -34.86
C MET A 342 23.73 8.01 -36.10
N SER A 343 23.42 8.77 -37.17
CA SER A 343 24.26 8.86 -38.37
C SER A 343 25.52 9.73 -38.21
N GLY A 344 25.79 10.21 -36.99
CA GLY A 344 26.83 11.20 -36.72
C GLY A 344 28.27 10.71 -36.68
N ASP A 345 28.56 9.40 -36.66
CA ASP A 345 29.96 8.93 -36.47
C ASP A 345 30.34 7.60 -37.16
N SER A 346 29.43 6.98 -37.92
CA SER A 346 29.86 5.96 -38.88
C SER A 346 30.45 6.69 -40.08
N GLY A 347 31.75 7.00 -39.99
CA GLY A 347 32.55 7.41 -41.14
C GLY A 347 32.35 6.43 -42.30
N PRO A 348 32.63 6.84 -43.56
CA PRO A 348 32.46 5.97 -44.72
C PRO A 348 33.31 4.72 -44.52
N GLY A 349 32.70 3.67 -43.97
CA GLY A 349 33.20 2.32 -43.99
C GLY A 349 33.27 1.98 -45.45
N GLU A 350 34.48 2.03 -45.95
CA GLU A 350 34.92 1.54 -47.25
C GLU A 350 34.07 0.33 -47.60
N ALA A 351 33.16 0.51 -48.57
CA ALA A 351 32.41 -0.60 -49.11
C ALA A 351 33.45 -1.62 -49.55
N PRO A 352 33.42 -2.88 -49.06
CA PRO A 352 34.34 -3.88 -49.56
C PRO A 352 34.16 -3.92 -51.07
N ALA A 353 35.27 -3.72 -51.80
CA ALA A 353 35.31 -3.83 -53.24
C ALA A 353 34.57 -5.12 -53.65
N PRO A 354 33.80 -5.12 -54.76
CA PRO A 354 33.14 -6.34 -55.22
C PRO A 354 34.18 -7.44 -55.29
N ALA A 355 34.01 -8.45 -54.42
CA ALA A 355 34.90 -9.58 -54.34
C ALA A 355 35.03 -10.14 -55.75
N ALA A 356 36.26 -10.13 -56.27
CA ALA A 356 36.61 -10.95 -57.41
C ALA A 356 36.16 -12.39 -57.06
N PHE A 357 35.57 -13.09 -58.03
CA PHE A 357 35.24 -14.51 -57.90
C PHE A 357 36.47 -15.28 -57.39
N GLU A 358 36.53 -15.54 -56.09
CA GLU A 358 37.48 -16.47 -55.51
C GLU A 358 36.99 -17.87 -55.86
N MET A 359 37.92 -18.64 -56.45
CA MET A 359 37.75 -20.07 -56.70
C MET A 359 37.31 -20.79 -55.42
N PRO A 360 36.64 -21.95 -55.52
CA PRO A 360 36.31 -22.74 -54.34
C PRO A 360 37.60 -23.16 -53.65
N GLU A 361 37.96 -22.45 -52.57
CA GLU A 361 38.99 -22.88 -51.65
C GLU A 361 38.54 -24.18 -50.99
N THR A 362 39.45 -25.14 -50.99
CA THR A 362 39.36 -26.39 -50.27
C THR A 362 38.92 -26.16 -48.84
N PHE A 363 37.86 -26.86 -48.42
CA PHE A 363 37.41 -26.98 -47.03
C PHE A 363 38.58 -27.37 -46.12
N GLN A 364 39.28 -26.38 -45.56
CA GLN A 364 40.00 -26.57 -44.31
C GLN A 364 38.95 -26.55 -43.20
N PRO A 365 38.93 -27.54 -42.29
CA PRO A 365 38.13 -27.44 -41.09
C PRO A 365 38.67 -26.24 -40.30
N GLU A 366 37.90 -25.15 -40.35
CA GLU A 366 38.12 -23.97 -39.52
C GLU A 366 38.05 -24.43 -38.07
N GLU A 367 39.22 -24.55 -37.44
CA GLU A 367 39.36 -24.70 -36.01
C GLU A 367 38.71 -23.47 -35.39
N ALA A 368 37.42 -23.60 -35.04
CA ALA A 368 36.66 -22.55 -34.40
C ALA A 368 37.49 -22.04 -33.21
N PRO A 369 37.87 -20.75 -33.18
CA PRO A 369 38.61 -20.22 -32.05
C PRO A 369 37.75 -20.47 -30.81
N LEU A 370 38.25 -21.29 -29.89
CA LEU A 370 37.69 -21.41 -28.56
C LEU A 370 37.47 -19.99 -28.06
N PRO A 371 36.22 -19.59 -27.73
CA PRO A 371 35.94 -18.22 -27.30
C PRO A 371 36.84 -17.95 -26.10
N ALA A 372 37.86 -17.13 -26.32
CA ALA A 372 38.80 -16.70 -25.31
C ALA A 372 37.96 -16.22 -24.13
N GLY A 373 38.14 -16.87 -22.97
CA GLY A 373 37.30 -16.72 -21.80
C GLY A 373 37.02 -15.25 -21.53
N GLY A 374 35.86 -14.79 -21.99
CA GLY A 374 35.36 -13.46 -21.68
C GLY A 374 35.32 -13.39 -20.18
N GLN A 375 36.15 -12.52 -19.61
CA GLN A 375 36.18 -12.24 -18.18
C GLN A 375 34.74 -12.06 -17.75
N SER A 376 34.22 -13.08 -17.07
CA SER A 376 32.86 -13.06 -16.54
C SER A 376 32.85 -11.91 -15.56
N ASP A 377 32.18 -10.83 -15.94
CA ASP A 377 32.04 -9.65 -15.11
C ASP A 377 31.15 -10.04 -13.93
N LEU A 378 31.77 -10.66 -12.92
CA LEU A 378 31.12 -11.32 -11.78
C LEU A 378 30.42 -10.27 -10.90
N VAL A 379 30.87 -9.02 -10.98
CA VAL A 379 30.39 -7.88 -10.20
C VAL A 379 28.93 -7.53 -10.52
N PRO A 380 28.53 -7.25 -11.79
CA PRO A 380 27.12 -6.99 -12.10
C PRO A 380 26.20 -8.18 -11.77
N HIS A 381 26.70 -9.42 -11.85
CA HIS A 381 25.95 -10.63 -11.50
C HIS A 381 25.65 -10.70 -10.00
N ILE A 382 26.65 -10.47 -9.14
CA ILE A 382 26.48 -10.45 -7.68
C ILE A 382 25.59 -9.27 -7.26
N LEU A 383 25.73 -8.11 -7.89
CA LEU A 383 24.88 -6.95 -7.63
C LEU A 383 23.42 -7.22 -8.00
N PHE A 384 23.15 -7.85 -9.13
CA PHE A 384 21.79 -8.22 -9.52
C PHE A 384 21.16 -9.21 -8.54
N TRP A 385 21.84 -10.32 -8.23
CA TRP A 385 21.31 -11.33 -7.32
C TRP A 385 21.16 -10.83 -5.89
N SER A 386 22.05 -9.95 -5.43
CA SER A 386 21.88 -9.31 -4.12
C SER A 386 20.67 -8.37 -4.09
N ALA A 387 20.43 -7.59 -5.14
CA ALA A 387 19.25 -6.74 -5.25
C ALA A 387 17.94 -7.56 -5.28
N VAL A 388 17.89 -8.64 -6.06
CA VAL A 388 16.74 -9.57 -6.10
C VAL A 388 16.52 -10.25 -4.75
N ALA A 389 17.59 -10.75 -4.11
CA ALA A 389 17.50 -11.38 -2.81
C ALA A 389 17.03 -10.41 -1.73
N ILE A 390 17.51 -9.16 -1.72
CA ILE A 390 17.07 -8.11 -0.81
C ILE A 390 15.59 -7.77 -1.05
N ALA A 391 15.17 -7.58 -2.31
CA ALA A 391 13.79 -7.29 -2.64
C ALA A 391 12.85 -8.43 -2.23
N ALA A 392 13.24 -9.69 -2.46
CA ALA A 392 12.51 -10.87 -2.02
C ALA A 392 12.45 -10.99 -0.49
N LEU A 393 13.54 -10.68 0.22
CA LEU A 393 13.58 -10.65 1.68
C LEU A 393 12.67 -9.58 2.26
N ILE A 394 12.70 -8.37 1.70
CA ILE A 394 11.84 -7.25 2.12
C ILE A 394 10.38 -7.58 1.84
N GLY A 395 10.06 -8.07 0.63
CA GLY A 395 8.70 -8.47 0.25
C GLY A 395 8.17 -9.61 1.10
N GLY A 396 8.98 -10.65 1.31
CA GLY A 396 8.64 -11.79 2.17
C GLY A 396 8.47 -11.39 3.63
N TYR A 397 9.33 -10.50 4.14
CA TYR A 397 9.21 -9.94 5.49
C TYR A 397 7.88 -9.20 5.66
N HIS A 398 7.52 -8.31 4.74
CA HIS A 398 6.27 -7.57 4.83
C HIS A 398 5.03 -8.48 4.70
N LEU A 399 5.09 -9.48 3.81
CA LEU A 399 4.01 -10.45 3.63
C LEU A 399 3.76 -11.27 4.91
N LEU A 400 4.82 -11.80 5.52
CA LEU A 400 4.74 -12.59 6.74
C LEU A 400 4.32 -11.73 7.95
N ALA A 401 4.88 -10.52 8.09
CA ALA A 401 4.50 -9.58 9.14
C ALA A 401 3.00 -9.25 9.10
N ALA A 402 2.43 -9.09 7.90
CA ALA A 402 1.02 -8.76 7.75
C ALA A 402 0.07 -9.92 8.04
N ARG A 403 0.53 -11.17 7.95
CA ARG A 403 -0.24 -12.34 8.37
C ARG A 403 -0.20 -12.59 9.88
N GLY A 404 0.33 -11.66 10.66
CA GLY A 404 0.51 -11.81 12.10
C GLY A 404 1.58 -12.85 12.44
N PHE A 405 2.50 -13.15 11.51
CA PHE A 405 3.61 -14.04 11.79
C PHE A 405 4.49 -13.40 12.85
N ASP A 406 4.53 -14.02 14.03
CA ASP A 406 5.23 -13.47 15.16
C ASP A 406 6.75 -13.62 14.96
N TRP A 407 7.38 -12.53 14.52
CA TRP A 407 8.82 -12.46 14.31
C TRP A 407 9.61 -12.69 15.59
N THR A 408 8.99 -12.64 16.77
CA THR A 408 9.66 -12.97 18.04
C THR A 408 10.09 -14.43 18.07
N TRP A 409 9.26 -15.37 17.57
CA TRP A 409 9.61 -16.78 17.49
C TRP A 409 10.78 -17.02 16.53
N LEU A 410 10.73 -16.41 15.34
CA LEU A 410 11.81 -16.55 14.36
C LEU A 410 13.08 -15.85 14.83
N ARG A 411 12.99 -14.65 15.43
CA ARG A 411 14.15 -13.97 16.05
C ARG A 411 14.69 -14.77 17.22
N ALA A 412 13.87 -15.40 18.04
CA ALA A 412 14.31 -16.27 19.13
C ALA A 412 15.01 -17.51 18.58
N ARG A 413 14.49 -18.12 17.50
CA ARG A 413 15.12 -19.27 16.84
C ARG A 413 16.40 -18.90 16.09
N LEU A 414 16.41 -17.77 15.39
CA LEU A 414 17.60 -17.24 14.73
C LEU A 414 18.64 -16.82 15.77
N ALA A 415 18.24 -16.24 16.91
CA ALA A 415 19.12 -15.92 18.03
C ALA A 415 19.61 -17.19 18.74
N MET A 416 18.82 -18.25 18.80
CA MET A 416 19.25 -19.58 19.27
C MET A 416 20.28 -20.18 18.31
N LEU A 417 20.07 -20.07 16.99
CA LEU A 417 20.92 -20.63 15.95
C LEU A 417 22.22 -19.81 15.77
N LEU A 418 22.13 -18.48 15.77
CA LEU A 418 23.27 -17.58 15.93
C LEU A 418 23.91 -17.74 17.31
N GLY A 419 23.17 -18.16 18.33
CA GLY A 419 23.71 -18.46 19.66
C GLY A 419 24.55 -19.73 19.64
N LEU A 420 24.10 -20.77 18.93
CA LEU A 420 24.85 -22.00 18.66
C LEU A 420 26.06 -21.73 17.77
N PHE A 421 25.89 -20.94 16.72
CA PHE A 421 26.98 -20.48 15.85
C PHE A 421 27.96 -19.60 16.62
N ARG A 422 27.50 -18.70 17.48
CA ARG A 422 28.35 -17.90 18.37
C ARG A 422 28.97 -18.74 19.48
N ARG A 423 28.38 -19.84 19.93
CA ARG A 423 28.99 -20.77 20.89
C ARG A 423 30.10 -21.58 20.23
N THR A 424 29.91 -22.04 18.99
CA THR A 424 30.94 -22.72 18.21
C THR A 424 32.05 -21.75 17.77
N VAL A 425 31.68 -20.55 17.30
CA VAL A 425 32.63 -19.48 16.98
C VAL A 425 33.28 -18.90 18.24
N ARG A 426 32.64 -18.86 19.43
CA ARG A 426 33.31 -18.48 20.69
C ARG A 426 34.12 -19.62 21.30
N ALA A 427 33.81 -20.88 21.02
CA ALA A 427 34.71 -21.97 21.36
C ALA A 427 35.99 -21.87 20.52
N GLY A 428 35.87 -21.52 19.23
CA GLY A 428 37.03 -21.24 18.35
C GLY A 428 37.70 -19.88 18.59
N ALA A 429 36.93 -18.84 18.87
CA ALA A 429 37.41 -17.48 19.10
C ALA A 429 37.85 -17.26 20.54
N GLY A 430 37.39 -18.04 21.52
CA GLY A 430 37.91 -18.01 22.90
C GLY A 430 39.37 -18.43 22.95
N PHE A 431 39.81 -19.29 22.03
CA PHE A 431 41.21 -19.61 21.82
C PHE A 431 42.02 -18.41 21.29
N LEU A 432 41.46 -17.63 20.35
CA LEU A 432 42.08 -16.43 19.76
C LEU A 432 41.98 -15.18 20.67
N VAL A 433 40.88 -15.01 21.39
CA VAL A 433 40.57 -13.88 22.27
C VAL A 433 41.30 -14.02 23.60
N ASN A 434 41.60 -15.22 24.10
CA ASN A 434 42.50 -15.39 25.24
C ASN A 434 43.97 -15.04 24.89
N VAL A 435 44.36 -15.15 23.62
CA VAL A 435 45.68 -14.71 23.12
C VAL A 435 45.70 -13.19 22.92
N VAL A 436 44.62 -12.60 22.41
CA VAL A 436 44.54 -11.17 22.09
C VAL A 436 44.21 -10.31 23.33
N ASN A 437 43.36 -10.76 24.25
CA ASN A 437 43.04 -10.03 25.49
C ASN A 437 44.15 -10.12 26.55
N ARG A 438 45.14 -11.00 26.37
CA ARG A 438 46.40 -10.95 27.15
C ARG A 438 47.36 -9.87 26.62
N VAL A 439 47.10 -9.32 25.43
CA VAL A 439 47.94 -8.31 24.74
C VAL A 439 47.26 -6.93 24.68
N ALA A 440 45.92 -6.86 24.61
CA ALA A 440 45.20 -5.60 24.46
C ALA A 440 44.19 -5.41 25.59
N GLY A 441 44.66 -4.96 26.75
CA GLY A 441 43.81 -4.58 27.87
C GLY A 441 43.05 -3.29 27.58
N ILE A 442 41.83 -3.40 27.04
CA ILE A 442 40.93 -2.27 26.85
C ILE A 442 39.51 -2.65 27.28
N ASP A 443 39.06 -2.00 28.36
CA ASP A 443 37.68 -1.99 28.85
C ASP A 443 36.79 -1.11 27.97
N VAL A 444 35.59 -1.61 27.63
CA VAL A 444 34.57 -0.85 26.89
C VAL A 444 33.33 -0.65 27.76
N GLN A 445 32.97 0.62 27.93
CA GLN A 445 31.84 1.16 28.70
C GLN A 445 30.46 1.00 28.03
N PRO A 446 29.35 1.16 28.79
CA PRO A 446 28.01 0.74 28.39
C PRO A 446 27.20 1.79 27.57
N ARG A 447 26.28 1.25 26.75
CA ARG A 447 25.35 1.91 25.81
C ARG A 447 24.33 2.86 26.47
N GLN A 448 24.15 4.05 25.88
CA GLN A 448 23.04 4.99 26.16
C GLN A 448 21.76 4.63 25.37
N SER A 449 20.61 4.91 25.97
CA SER A 449 19.26 4.43 25.60
C SER A 449 18.55 5.21 24.48
N SER A 450 17.64 4.50 23.80
CA SER A 450 16.95 4.83 22.54
C SER A 450 15.89 5.94 22.59
N THR A 451 15.64 6.57 23.73
CA THR A 451 14.52 7.53 23.88
C THR A 451 14.80 8.91 23.27
N ARG A 452 16.07 9.28 23.04
CA ARG A 452 16.43 10.59 22.46
C ARG A 452 16.19 10.72 20.95
N GLN A 453 16.10 9.61 20.22
CA GLN A 453 15.91 9.67 18.76
C GLN A 453 14.45 9.92 18.35
N ALA A 454 13.47 9.63 19.21
CA ALA A 454 12.06 9.89 18.91
C ALA A 454 11.67 11.37 18.95
N ALA A 455 12.39 12.20 19.72
CA ALA A 455 12.06 13.62 19.90
C ALA A 455 12.54 14.53 18.75
N GLN A 456 13.43 14.06 17.86
CA GLN A 456 14.11 14.92 16.87
C GLN A 456 13.28 15.26 15.61
N GLY A 457 11.99 14.88 15.55
CA GLY A 457 11.12 15.18 14.40
C GLY A 457 9.74 15.73 14.74
N MET A 458 9.45 15.98 16.02
CA MET A 458 8.13 16.45 16.49
C MET A 458 8.04 17.97 16.47
N SER A 459 6.86 18.52 16.17
CA SER A 459 6.59 19.96 16.28
C SER A 459 6.70 20.44 17.74
N LEU A 460 6.85 21.75 17.99
CA LEU A 460 6.98 22.27 19.36
C LEU A 460 5.76 21.95 20.23
N ASP A 461 4.56 21.99 19.64
CA ASP A 461 3.31 21.64 20.32
C ASP A 461 3.28 20.14 20.67
N GLU A 462 3.70 19.28 19.75
CA GLU A 462 3.81 17.84 19.97
C GLU A 462 4.84 17.49 21.05
N GLN A 463 5.98 18.21 21.10
CA GLN A 463 7.00 18.00 22.13
C GLN A 463 6.48 18.31 23.53
N VAL A 464 5.70 19.39 23.70
CA VAL A 464 5.07 19.72 25.00
C VAL A 464 3.99 18.69 25.35
N GLN A 465 3.15 18.28 24.39
CA GLN A 465 2.13 17.25 24.61
C GLN A 465 2.77 15.92 25.04
N PHE A 466 3.81 15.48 24.33
CA PHE A 466 4.56 14.26 24.65
C PHE A 466 5.22 14.33 26.03
N THR A 467 5.83 15.47 26.37
CA THR A 467 6.50 15.68 27.66
C THR A 467 5.49 15.64 28.81
N TYR A 468 4.33 16.27 28.65
CA TYR A 468 3.26 16.23 29.66
C TYR A 468 2.72 14.81 29.86
N LEU A 469 2.44 14.06 28.78
CA LEU A 469 1.98 12.67 28.86
C LEU A 469 3.02 11.76 29.54
N SER A 470 4.31 11.95 29.24
CA SER A 470 5.39 11.22 29.91
C SER A 470 5.42 11.46 31.42
N VAL A 471 5.15 12.69 31.88
CA VAL A 471 5.03 12.99 33.32
C VAL A 471 3.82 12.29 33.94
N LEU A 472 2.68 12.24 33.22
CA LEU A 472 1.46 11.58 33.72
C LEU A 472 1.65 10.07 33.87
N ASP A 473 2.29 9.43 32.91
CA ASP A 473 2.58 7.99 32.97
C ASP A 473 3.53 7.69 34.14
N GLU A 474 4.61 8.45 34.27
CA GLU A 474 5.61 8.27 35.33
C GLU A 474 5.03 8.58 36.74
N ALA A 475 4.09 9.53 36.83
CA ALA A 475 3.32 9.79 38.06
C ALA A 475 2.33 8.66 38.38
N ALA A 476 1.69 8.08 37.37
CA ALA A 476 0.76 6.96 37.55
C ALA A 476 1.47 5.70 38.05
N GLU A 477 2.67 5.41 37.53
CA GLU A 477 3.52 4.30 37.99
C GLU A 477 3.88 4.41 39.48
N ARG A 478 3.99 5.63 40.02
CA ARG A 478 4.23 5.90 41.45
C ARG A 478 2.97 6.13 42.29
N GLY A 479 1.80 5.79 41.76
CA GLY A 479 0.54 5.92 42.49
C GLY A 479 0.04 7.36 42.66
N ALA A 480 0.71 8.35 42.05
CA ALA A 480 0.28 9.75 42.01
C ALA A 480 -0.56 10.07 40.76
N GLY A 481 -1.11 9.06 40.06
CA GLY A 481 -1.84 9.21 38.81
C GLY A 481 -3.08 10.10 38.89
N ARG A 482 -3.42 10.73 37.76
CA ARG A 482 -4.63 11.57 37.60
C ARG A 482 -5.90 10.72 37.60
N THR A 483 -6.96 11.16 38.26
CA THR A 483 -8.26 10.47 38.18
C THR A 483 -8.99 10.80 36.86
N PRO A 484 -9.83 9.92 36.29
CA PRO A 484 -10.43 10.14 34.97
C PRO A 484 -11.26 11.43 34.85
N SER A 485 -11.91 11.86 35.93
CA SER A 485 -12.74 13.06 35.99
C SER A 485 -11.97 14.35 36.32
N GLU A 486 -10.68 14.26 36.61
CA GLU A 486 -9.87 15.39 37.06
C GLU A 486 -9.24 16.10 35.86
N THR A 487 -9.55 17.39 35.70
CA THR A 487 -8.96 18.22 34.65
C THR A 487 -7.47 18.46 34.90
N PRO A 488 -6.63 18.65 33.86
CA PRO A 488 -5.19 18.95 34.00
C PRO A 488 -4.87 20.04 35.03
N ARG A 489 -5.63 21.15 35.03
CA ARG A 489 -5.48 22.25 35.99
C ARG A 489 -5.76 21.88 37.45
N ARG A 490 -6.69 20.94 37.68
CA ARG A 490 -6.98 20.42 39.03
C ARG A 490 -5.92 19.43 39.51
N TYR A 491 -5.34 18.69 38.57
CA TYR A 491 -4.31 17.70 38.86
C TYR A 491 -2.94 18.31 39.17
N ALA A 492 -2.57 19.40 38.48
CA ALA A 492 -1.28 20.08 38.65
C ALA A 492 -0.90 20.38 40.12
N PRO A 493 -1.75 20.99 40.96
CA PRO A 493 -1.40 21.23 42.37
C PRO A 493 -1.21 19.94 43.16
N ARG A 494 -2.03 18.90 42.91
CA ARG A 494 -1.90 17.60 43.58
C ARG A 494 -0.59 16.90 43.21
N LEU A 495 -0.20 16.94 41.93
CA LEU A 495 1.09 16.40 41.49
C LEU A 495 2.26 17.20 42.10
N SER A 496 2.15 18.53 42.16
CA SER A 496 3.19 19.36 42.78
C SER A 496 3.36 19.05 44.28
N GLN A 497 2.27 18.78 44.99
CA GLN A 497 2.30 18.38 46.40
C GLN A 497 2.94 17.00 46.57
N ALA A 498 2.55 16.00 45.76
CA ALA A 498 3.14 14.67 45.82
C ALA A 498 4.67 14.70 45.58
N LEU A 499 5.13 15.53 44.64
CA LEU A 499 6.56 15.74 44.38
C LEU A 499 7.28 16.42 45.56
N ALA A 500 6.63 17.38 46.22
CA ALA A 500 7.19 18.03 47.40
C ALA A 500 7.27 17.10 48.62
N GLU A 501 6.26 16.24 48.82
CA GLU A 501 6.26 15.22 49.86
C GLU A 501 7.38 14.19 49.65
N ASP A 502 7.61 13.79 48.39
CA ASP A 502 8.69 12.87 48.03
C ASP A 502 10.09 13.51 48.18
N GLU A 503 10.22 14.81 47.87
CA GLU A 503 11.46 15.58 48.11
C GLU A 503 11.73 15.78 49.61
N ALA A 504 10.69 15.95 50.42
CA ALA A 504 10.78 16.15 51.87
C ALA A 504 11.01 14.85 52.66
N ARG A 505 10.81 13.67 52.04
CA ARG A 505 11.06 12.38 52.68
C ARG A 505 12.55 12.28 53.02
N PRO A 506 12.93 12.30 54.32
CA PRO A 506 14.34 12.24 54.68
C PRO A 506 14.92 10.91 54.20
N VAL A 507 16.07 10.99 53.55
CA VAL A 507 16.88 9.81 53.22
C VAL A 507 17.19 9.16 54.57
N GLN A 508 16.45 8.11 54.92
CA GLN A 508 16.82 7.24 56.02
C GLN A 508 18.08 6.53 55.54
N ASP A 509 19.23 7.14 55.81
CA ASP A 509 20.51 6.44 55.73
C ASP A 509 20.39 5.27 56.70
N GLU A 510 20.26 4.07 56.15
CA GLU A 510 20.60 2.84 56.83
C GLU A 510 22.09 2.93 57.22
N SER A 511 22.39 3.64 58.32
CA SER A 511 23.66 3.55 59.01
C SER A 511 23.71 2.19 59.71
N ASN A 512 23.83 1.16 58.89
CA ASN A 512 24.13 -0.18 59.33
C ASN A 512 25.57 -0.18 59.85
N GLY A 513 25.73 0.05 61.15
CA GLY A 513 26.77 -0.56 61.99
C GLY A 513 28.24 -0.44 61.55
N GLY A 514 28.68 0.66 60.94
CA GLY A 514 30.08 0.90 60.60
C GLY A 514 30.71 1.95 61.53
N THR A 515 31.63 1.53 62.39
CA THR A 515 32.45 2.36 63.29
C THR A 515 32.97 3.65 62.65
N ALA A 516 32.75 4.76 63.35
CA ALA A 516 33.07 6.14 62.98
C ALA A 516 34.57 6.41 62.71
N PRO A 517 34.88 7.32 61.77
CA PRO A 517 35.98 8.26 61.92
C PRO A 517 35.44 9.59 62.45
N GLU A 518 35.86 9.97 63.66
CA GLU A 518 35.64 11.31 64.23
C GLU A 518 36.25 12.39 63.33
N GLY A 519 35.52 13.50 63.14
CA GLY A 519 36.14 14.77 62.73
C GLY A 519 35.67 15.40 61.41
N ARG A 520 34.38 15.48 61.12
CA ARG A 520 33.88 16.38 60.06
C ARG A 520 32.51 17.00 60.40
N GLU A 521 32.54 18.11 61.12
CA GLU A 521 31.41 19.03 61.28
C GLU A 521 31.20 19.85 60.00
N ASP A 522 30.75 19.22 58.90
CA ASP A 522 30.16 19.94 57.77
C ASP A 522 28.64 19.85 57.92
N VAL A 523 28.05 20.87 58.55
CA VAL A 523 26.60 21.05 58.69
C VAL A 523 25.98 21.14 57.30
N ALA A 524 25.43 20.03 56.81
CA ALA A 524 24.69 19.97 55.56
C ALA A 524 23.47 20.90 55.64
N GLN A 525 23.57 22.08 55.04
CA GLN A 525 22.43 22.98 54.89
C GLN A 525 21.35 22.26 54.04
N PRO A 526 20.09 22.26 54.48
CA PRO A 526 19.00 21.70 53.68
C PRO A 526 18.96 22.44 52.34
N SER A 527 19.04 21.68 51.25
CA SER A 527 19.00 22.26 49.91
C SER A 527 17.63 22.91 49.68
N THR A 528 17.56 24.24 49.81
CA THR A 528 16.37 25.08 49.57
C THR A 528 16.10 25.25 48.07
N ARG A 529 15.99 24.15 47.33
CA ARG A 529 15.59 24.25 45.92
C ARG A 529 14.06 24.39 45.83
N PRO A 530 13.54 25.38 45.09
CA PRO A 530 12.09 25.53 44.91
C PRO A 530 11.51 24.33 44.16
N PRO A 531 10.29 23.84 44.43
CA PRO A 531 9.72 22.66 43.77
C PRO A 531 9.64 22.81 42.24
N PRO A 532 9.59 21.70 41.47
CA PRO A 532 9.40 21.77 40.02
C PRO A 532 8.10 22.50 39.64
N ASP A 533 8.15 23.39 38.64
CA ASP A 533 7.00 24.18 38.19
C ASP A 533 6.03 23.36 37.32
N VAL A 534 5.24 22.52 37.97
CA VAL A 534 4.21 21.69 37.32
C VAL A 534 3.07 22.55 36.74
N GLY A 535 2.84 23.73 37.32
CA GLY A 535 1.86 24.71 36.83
C GLY A 535 2.23 25.20 35.43
N GLY A 536 3.47 25.68 35.27
CA GLY A 536 3.99 26.13 33.98
C GLY A 536 3.94 25.05 32.89
N LEU A 537 4.27 23.80 33.23
CA LEU A 537 4.13 22.67 32.31
C LEU A 537 2.67 22.43 31.89
N THR A 538 1.73 22.54 32.83
CA THR A 538 0.29 22.33 32.57
C THR A 538 -0.29 23.43 31.69
N ASP A 539 0.15 24.68 31.88
CA ASP A 539 -0.28 25.81 31.05
C ASP A 539 0.33 25.76 29.64
N ALA A 540 1.58 25.32 29.49
CA ALA A 540 2.19 25.03 28.19
C ALA A 540 1.40 23.94 27.44
N PHE A 541 1.02 22.86 28.13
CA PHE A 541 0.17 21.81 27.57
C PHE A 541 -1.19 22.33 27.13
N TYR A 542 -1.83 23.18 27.94
CA TYR A 542 -3.13 23.75 27.62
C TYR A 542 -3.07 24.63 26.36
N ARG A 543 -2.01 25.44 26.23
CA ARG A 543 -1.76 26.23 25.01
C ARG A 543 -1.56 25.33 23.80
N ALA A 544 -0.69 24.33 23.90
CA ALA A 544 -0.43 23.37 22.82
C ALA A 544 -1.68 22.64 22.31
N ARG A 545 -2.65 22.38 23.18
CA ARG A 545 -3.81 21.52 22.89
C ARG A 545 -5.07 22.29 22.53
N TYR A 546 -5.30 23.44 23.17
CA TYR A 546 -6.58 24.15 23.13
C TYR A 546 -6.47 25.60 22.68
N SER A 547 -5.25 26.16 22.59
CA SER A 547 -5.05 27.50 22.02
C SER A 547 -4.72 27.40 20.53
N SER A 548 -5.11 28.43 19.78
CA SER A 548 -4.63 28.65 18.41
C SER A 548 -3.24 29.31 18.37
N GLU A 549 -2.72 29.76 19.52
CA GLU A 549 -1.36 30.29 19.63
C GLU A 549 -0.35 29.15 19.67
N SER A 550 0.63 29.19 18.76
CA SER A 550 1.75 28.24 18.73
C SER A 550 2.61 28.36 19.99
N VAL A 551 3.03 27.23 20.54
CA VAL A 551 3.89 27.19 21.72
C VAL A 551 5.31 27.66 21.41
N ASP A 552 5.90 28.47 22.30
CA ASP A 552 7.26 29.01 22.15
C ASP A 552 8.32 27.98 22.60
N ALA A 553 9.53 28.06 22.06
CA ALA A 553 10.67 27.23 22.45
C ALA A 553 11.00 27.32 23.95
N ARG A 554 10.64 28.43 24.59
CA ARG A 554 10.75 28.63 26.04
C ARG A 554 9.90 27.63 26.82
N ASP A 555 8.67 27.39 26.37
CA ASP A 555 7.72 26.48 27.01
C ASP A 555 8.19 25.02 26.89
N VAL A 556 8.76 24.64 25.74
CA VAL A 556 9.39 23.32 25.54
C VAL A 556 10.57 23.14 26.50
N THR A 557 11.43 24.15 26.61
CA THR A 557 12.60 24.10 27.51
C THR A 557 12.18 23.97 28.97
N LEU A 558 11.13 24.69 29.38
CA LEU A 558 10.53 24.59 30.71
C LEU A 558 9.98 23.18 30.95
N ALA A 559 9.22 22.64 29.99
CA ALA A 559 8.64 21.31 30.07
C ALA A 559 9.72 20.22 30.24
N GLU A 560 10.79 20.28 29.44
CA GLU A 560 11.90 19.34 29.55
C GLU A 560 12.67 19.46 30.88
N GLN A 561 12.86 20.67 31.39
CA GLN A 561 13.52 20.89 32.68
C GLN A 561 12.69 20.30 33.82
N VAL A 562 11.37 20.50 33.80
CA VAL A 562 10.44 19.91 34.77
C VAL A 562 10.50 18.39 34.71
N LEU A 563 10.40 17.79 33.52
CA LEU A 563 10.49 16.32 33.36
C LEU A 563 11.84 15.77 33.83
N ARG A 564 12.96 16.41 33.47
CA ARG A 564 14.30 16.00 33.93
C ARG A 564 14.40 16.03 35.46
N ARG A 565 13.80 17.04 36.08
CA ARG A 565 13.83 17.22 37.53
C ARG A 565 12.97 16.19 38.24
N ILE A 566 11.76 15.95 37.74
CA ILE A 566 10.86 14.89 38.22
C ILE A 566 11.57 13.54 38.15
N ARG A 567 12.16 13.18 37.00
CA ARG A 567 12.96 11.96 36.84
C ARG A 567 14.15 11.87 37.79
N ALA A 568 14.79 12.99 38.10
CA ALA A 568 15.93 13.01 39.01
C ALA A 568 15.52 12.77 40.46
N LEU A 569 14.39 13.33 40.90
CA LEU A 569 13.80 13.06 42.21
C LEU A 569 13.46 11.57 42.34
N TRP A 570 12.84 11.04 41.31
CA TRP A 570 12.29 9.70 41.25
C TRP A 570 13.29 8.58 40.94
N ARG A 571 14.46 8.88 40.37
CA ARG A 571 15.54 7.91 40.19
C ARG A 571 16.29 7.59 41.48
N ARG A 572 15.99 8.27 42.59
CA ARG A 572 16.53 7.86 43.89
C ARG A 572 16.04 6.42 44.15
N PRO A 573 16.94 5.43 44.28
CA PRO A 573 16.52 4.06 44.53
C PRO A 573 15.74 4.04 45.83
N ASP A 574 14.51 3.53 45.80
CA ASP A 574 13.74 3.26 47.00
C ASP A 574 14.59 2.31 47.86
N SER A 575 15.10 2.82 48.97
CA SER A 575 15.80 2.03 49.99
C SER A 575 14.84 1.14 50.78
N SER A 576 13.55 1.11 50.43
CA SER A 576 12.66 0.08 50.93
C SER A 576 13.04 -1.26 50.29
N GLY A 577 13.87 -2.03 51.00
CA GLY A 577 14.04 -3.45 50.74
C GLY A 577 12.67 -4.08 50.54
N SER A 578 12.43 -4.57 49.32
CA SER A 578 11.42 -5.61 49.15
C SER A 578 11.88 -6.83 49.96
N PRO A 579 10.98 -7.48 50.72
CA PRO A 579 11.30 -8.66 51.52
C PRO A 579 11.83 -9.84 50.68
#